data_AF-A0A937ZUI3-F1
#
_entry.id   AF-A0A937ZUI3-F1
#
_cell.length_a   1.000
_cell.length_b   1.000
_cell.length_c   1.000
_cell.angle_alpha   90.00
_cell.angle_beta   90.00
_cell.angle_gamma   90.00
#
_symmetry.space_group_name_H-M   'P 1'
#
loop_
_entity.id
_entity.type
_entity.pdbx_description
1 polymer ?
#
loop_
_entity_poly.entity_id
_entity_poly.type
_entity_poly.pdbx_seq_one_letter_code
_entity_poly.pdbx_strand_id
1 'polypeptide(L)'
;MRLRGVDMPELKGHCEAERAAAAKAKARLGELVGGGEVKLANVGYDKFGGSVLARVSDAKGRGLGQSLIAEGLARAYDGKARRAWCGV
;
A
#
# COMPACT_ATOMS: atom_id res chain seq x y z
N MET A 1 3.62 -7.26 -5.13
CA MET A 1 2.30 -7.35 -4.48
C MET A 1 1.79 -5.95 -4.23
N ARG A 2 0.49 -5.70 -4.46
CA ARG A 2 -0.20 -4.43 -4.23
C ARG A 2 -1.37 -4.64 -3.27
N LEU A 3 -1.69 -3.61 -2.50
CA LEU A 3 -2.85 -3.63 -1.61
C LEU A 3 -4.12 -3.27 -2.39
N ARG A 4 -5.15 -4.11 -2.29
CA ARG A 4 -6.43 -3.86 -2.97
C ARG A 4 -7.13 -2.64 -2.35
N GLY A 5 -7.51 -1.68 -3.19
CA GLY A 5 -8.23 -0.47 -2.78
C GLY A 5 -7.33 0.62 -2.16
N VAL A 6 -6.01 0.46 -2.27
CA VAL A 6 -5.02 1.36 -1.68
C VAL A 6 -4.03 1.75 -2.77
N ASP A 7 -3.84 3.05 -2.99
CA ASP A 7 -2.80 3.60 -3.84
C ASP A 7 -1.58 3.87 -2.98
N MET A 8 -0.46 3.22 -3.30
CA MET A 8 0.81 3.40 -2.61
C MET A 8 1.80 4.09 -3.54
N PRO A 9 2.66 4.97 -2.99
CA PRO A 9 3.75 5.55 -3.77
C PRO A 9 4.75 4.47 -4.19
N GLU A 10 5.30 4.60 -5.40
CA GLU A 10 6.23 3.64 -5.97
C GLU A 10 7.69 4.00 -5.63
N LEU A 11 8.49 3.00 -5.26
CA LEU A 11 9.93 3.18 -4.95
C LEU A 11 10.76 3.64 -6.16
N LYS A 12 10.26 3.35 -7.37
CA LYS A 12 10.82 3.81 -8.64
C LYS A 12 10.01 5.00 -9.21
N GLY A 13 9.41 5.77 -8.31
CA GLY A 13 8.68 6.98 -8.64
C GLY A 13 9.50 8.02 -9.39
N HIS A 14 8.82 8.86 -10.16
CA HIS A 14 9.46 9.87 -11.02
C HIS A 14 10.10 11.02 -10.23
N CYS A 15 9.73 11.22 -8.97
CA CYS A 15 10.19 12.30 -8.11
C CYS A 15 10.70 11.81 -6.76
N GLU A 16 11.57 12.60 -6.13
CA GLU A 16 12.13 12.29 -4.81
C GLU A 16 11.08 12.24 -3.71
N ALA A 17 10.04 13.09 -3.77
CA ALA A 17 8.94 13.08 -2.81
C ALA A 17 8.17 11.75 -2.81
N GLU A 18 7.88 11.20 -4.00
CA GLU A 18 7.23 9.88 -4.14
C GLU A 18 8.13 8.77 -3.62
N ARG A 19 9.42 8.79 -3.95
CA ARG A 19 10.39 7.81 -3.47
C ARG A 19 10.55 7.85 -1.95
N ALA A 20 10.58 9.04 -1.36
CA ALA A 20 10.64 9.22 0.10
C ALA A 20 9.36 8.73 0.78
N ALA A 21 8.19 9.04 0.23
CA ALA A 21 6.91 8.52 0.71
C ALA A 21 6.84 6.99 0.59
N ALA A 22 7.33 6.41 -0.52
CA ALA A 22 7.42 4.97 -0.73
C ALA A 22 8.36 4.30 0.27
N ALA A 23 9.50 4.91 0.57
CA ALA A 23 10.43 4.42 1.59
C ALA A 23 9.79 4.43 2.98
N LYS A 24 9.09 5.51 3.35
CA LYS A 24 8.36 5.60 4.63
C LYS A 24 7.24 4.56 4.71
N ALA A 25 6.42 4.44 3.66
CA ALA A 25 5.35 3.45 3.59
C ALA A 25 5.90 2.01 3.72
N LYS A 26 7.03 1.71 3.06
CA LYS A 26 7.71 0.42 3.16
C LYS A 26 8.22 0.15 4.59
N ALA A 27 8.87 1.14 5.21
CA ALA A 27 9.37 1.01 6.57
C ALA A 27 8.22 0.72 7.56
N ARG A 28 7.13 1.49 7.50
CA ARG A 28 5.94 1.29 8.34
C ARG A 28 5.24 -0.03 8.08
N LEU A 29 5.12 -0.44 6.82
CA LEU A 29 4.60 -1.77 6.50
C LEU A 29 5.49 -2.87 7.11
N GLY A 30 6.81 -2.69 7.06
CA GLY A 30 7.77 -3.58 7.71
C GLY A 30 7.57 -3.68 9.22
N GLU A 31 7.31 -2.55 9.90
CA GLU A 31 7.00 -2.54 11.33
C GLU A 31 5.66 -3.22 11.64
N LEU A 32 4.63 -2.99 10.80
CA LEU A 32 3.31 -3.59 10.97
C LEU A 32 3.33 -5.11 10.74
N VAL A 33 4.12 -5.58 9.78
CA VAL A 33 4.33 -7.01 9.52
C VAL A 33 5.27 -7.63 10.55
N GLY A 34 6.30 -6.91 10.99
CA GLY A 34 7.22 -7.36 12.04
C GLY A 34 6.56 -7.49 13.41
N GLY A 35 5.44 -6.80 13.64
CA GLY A 35 4.65 -6.87 14.86
C GLY A 35 3.81 -8.14 15.05
N GLY A 36 3.80 -9.07 14.09
CA GLY A 36 3.16 -10.37 14.25
C GLY A 36 2.52 -10.93 12.97
N GLU A 37 1.62 -11.87 13.14
CA GLU A 37 0.95 -12.55 12.03
C GLU A 37 0.04 -11.58 11.24
N VAL A 38 0.14 -11.63 9.91
CA VAL A 38 -0.70 -10.83 9.01
C VAL A 38 -1.59 -11.73 8.17
N LYS A 39 -2.86 -11.35 8.04
CA LYS A 39 -3.86 -12.07 7.26
C LYS A 39 -4.01 -11.41 5.90
N LEU A 40 -3.84 -12.21 4.86
CA LEU A 40 -4.11 -11.83 3.48
C LEU A 40 -5.52 -12.30 3.10
N ALA A 41 -6.36 -11.38 2.66
CA ALA A 41 -7.73 -11.64 2.22
C ALA A 41 -7.94 -11.09 0.79
N ASN A 42 -8.88 -11.67 0.04
CA ASN A 42 -9.14 -11.27 -1.36
C ASN A 42 -7.87 -11.23 -2.21
N VAL A 43 -7.03 -12.24 -2.05
CA VAL A 43 -5.82 -12.44 -2.86
C VAL A 43 -6.27 -12.79 -4.27
N GLY A 44 -5.98 -11.92 -5.22
CA GLY A 44 -6.25 -12.12 -6.64
C GLY A 44 -5.11 -11.58 -7.46
N TYR A 45 -5.01 -12.02 -8.70
CA TYR A 45 -4.04 -11.47 -9.64
C TYR A 45 -4.56 -10.15 -10.21
N ASP A 46 -3.67 -9.20 -10.41
CA ASP A 46 -3.92 -8.04 -11.26
C ASP A 46 -4.28 -8.51 -12.67
N LYS A 47 -5.03 -7.71 -13.41
CA LYS A 47 -5.59 -8.04 -14.73
C LYS A 47 -4.51 -8.54 -15.73
N PHE A 48 -3.24 -8.19 -15.52
CA PHE A 48 -2.12 -8.60 -16.35
C PHE A 48 -1.25 -9.72 -15.75
N GLY A 49 -1.66 -10.36 -14.65
CA GLY A 49 -0.95 -11.48 -14.02
C GLY A 49 0.39 -11.12 -13.34
N GLY A 50 0.96 -9.94 -13.61
CA GLY A 50 2.27 -9.53 -13.11
C GLY A 50 2.29 -9.02 -11.67
N SER A 51 1.15 -8.89 -10.99
CA SER A 51 1.09 -8.41 -9.61
C SER A 51 -0.05 -9.05 -8.83
N VAL A 52 0.19 -9.45 -7.59
CA VAL A 52 -0.86 -9.92 -6.67
C VAL A 52 -1.52 -8.73 -6.00
N LEU A 53 -2.86 -8.63 -6.07
CA LEU A 53 -3.70 -7.71 -5.32
C LEU A 53 -4.28 -8.45 -4.11
N ALA A 54 -3.96 -8.00 -2.91
CA ALA A 54 -4.50 -8.58 -1.67
C ALA A 54 -4.88 -7.48 -0.69
N ARG A 55 -5.88 -7.74 0.15
CA ARG A 55 -6.15 -6.95 1.35
C ARG A 55 -5.33 -7.56 2.49
N VAL A 56 -4.50 -6.76 3.14
CA VAL A 56 -3.69 -7.22 4.27
C VAL A 56 -4.26 -6.62 5.55
N SER A 57 -4.45 -7.46 6.55
CA SER A 57 -4.87 -7.08 7.90
C SER A 57 -3.94 -7.69 8.94
N ASP A 58 -3.80 -7.07 10.11
CA ASP A 58 -3.10 -7.68 11.24
C ASP A 58 -3.90 -8.82 11.87
N ALA A 59 -3.29 -9.54 12.81
CA ALA A 59 -3.96 -10.60 13.59
C ALA A 59 -5.21 -10.11 14.35
N LYS A 60 -5.31 -8.81 14.64
CA LYS A 60 -6.44 -8.15 15.30
C LYS A 60 -7.53 -7.70 14.32
N GLY A 61 -7.37 -7.97 13.01
CA GLY A 61 -8.31 -7.60 11.96
C GLY A 61 -8.19 -6.17 11.43
N ARG A 62 -7.20 -5.39 11.88
CA ARG A 62 -6.96 -4.02 11.39
C ARG A 62 -6.27 -4.06 10.03
N GLY A 63 -6.92 -3.49 9.02
CA GLY A 63 -6.37 -3.44 7.66
C GLY A 63 -5.12 -2.58 7.58
N LEU A 64 -3.97 -3.17 7.24
CA LEU A 64 -2.70 -2.45 7.14
C LEU A 64 -2.75 -1.31 6.11
N GLY A 65 -3.48 -1.54 5.01
CA GLY A 65 -3.71 -0.50 4.01
C GLY A 65 -4.47 0.70 4.55
N GLN A 66 -5.45 0.47 5.43
CA GLN A 66 -6.19 1.54 6.10
C GLN A 66 -5.33 2.28 7.12
N SER A 67 -4.50 1.56 7.88
CA SER A 67 -3.53 2.19 8.79
C SER A 67 -2.59 3.12 8.02
N LEU A 68 -2.04 2.67 6.90
CA LEU A 68 -1.15 3.49 6.07
C LEU A 68 -1.86 4.69 5.44
N ILE A 69 -3.14 4.56 5.09
CA ILE A 69 -3.96 5.70 4.64
C ILE A 69 -4.17 6.70 5.79
N ALA A 70 -4.50 6.22 6.99
CA ALA A 70 -4.69 7.06 8.17
C ALA A 70 -3.39 7.78 8.58
N GLU A 71 -2.24 7.15 8.36
CA GLU A 71 -0.91 7.73 8.57
C GLU A 71 -0.45 8.67 7.43
N GLY A 72 -1.24 8.83 6.36
CA GLY A 72 -0.91 9.66 5.20
C GLY A 72 0.19 9.08 4.30
N LEU A 73 0.51 7.79 4.46
CA LEU A 73 1.54 7.07 3.70
C LEU A 73 0.98 6.35 2.47
N ALA A 74 -0.34 6.25 2.38
CA ALA A 74 -1.07 5.72 1.25
C ALA A 74 -2.35 6.53 1.02
N ARG A 75 -2.97 6.37 -0.14
CA ARG A 75 -4.25 7.01 -0.47
C ARG A 75 -5.31 5.95 -0.73
N ALA A 76 -6.57 6.24 -0.39
CA ALA A 76 -7.68 5.38 -0.78
C ALA A 76 -7.81 5.37 -2.31
N TYR A 77 -7.90 4.18 -2.90
CA TYR A 77 -8.00 4.00 -4.35
C TYR A 77 -9.30 3.31 -4.73
N ASP A 78 -10.22 4.08 -5.29
CA ASP A 78 -11.54 3.61 -5.72
C ASP A 78 -11.58 3.16 -7.20
N GLY A 79 -10.42 2.90 -7.82
CA GLY A 79 -10.37 2.53 -9.25
C GLY A 79 -10.45 3.71 -10.22
N LYS A 80 -10.49 4.95 -9.72
CA LYS A 80 -10.44 6.18 -10.53
C LYS A 80 -9.00 6.54 -10.92
N ALA A 81 -8.80 7.66 -11.63
CA ALA A 81 -7.48 8.14 -12.01
C ALA A 81 -6.57 8.27 -10.77
N ARG A 82 -5.39 7.61 -10.83
CA ARG A 82 -4.34 7.78 -9.81
C ARG A 82 -3.86 9.22 -9.83
N ARG A 83 -3.81 9.86 -8.67
CA ARG A 83 -3.18 11.18 -8.54
C ARG A 83 -1.67 10.98 -8.46
N ALA A 84 -0.93 11.82 -9.18
CA ALA A 84 0.51 11.84 -9.05
C ALA A 84 0.91 12.05 -7.58
N TRP A 85 1.95 11.35 -7.16
CA TRP A 85 2.61 11.61 -5.88
C TRP A 85 3.68 12.70 -5.99
N CYS A 86 3.98 13.13 -7.22
CA CYS A 86 4.88 14.24 -7.50
C CYS A 86 4.15 15.57 -7.44
N GLY A 87 4.58 16.46 -6.54
CA GLY A 87 4.09 17.83 -6.41
C GLY A 87 2.78 17.97 -5.63
N VAL A 88 2.75 17.44 -4.41
CA VAL A 88 1.80 17.91 -3.37
C VAL A 88 2.47 18.88 -2.43
#